data_AF-A0A6J2TJ32-F1
#
_entry.id   AF-A0A6J2TJ32-F1
#
_cell.length_a   1.000
_cell.length_b   1.000
_cell.length_c   1.000
_cell.angle_alpha   90.00
_cell.angle_beta   90.00
_cell.angle_gamma   90.00
#
_symmetry.space_group_name_H-M   'P 1'
#
loop_
_entity.id
_entity.type
_entity.pdbx_description
1 polymer ?
#
loop_
_entity_poly.entity_id
_entity_poly.type
_entity_poly.pdbx_seq_one_letter_code
_entity_poly.pdbx_strand_id
1 'polypeptide(L)'
;MGCAESKDGDRNAGRPKYRSCTDTFWLAIYVLFWLFLIVIAIFAFVYGNPLRIINGYDTFGNTCGVKQNERIFNSPLSGLDTHDKPDVFYFDVKELKKSLKICVKQCPTKTLTQRNELVQYYRDTGTQLCRYDFDMTQITSAALANDNSFFNYLGPCPSFPVQESSPVLHRCVPKGKSAQVKDMYDMLNSWDVAQQFLGDIYTTWHIIAAICGISLLISIALVTLMHWLSRIVSWLICVLVIVASIGLTGTLWYAYYSIRHNGASTQYTQLEEFIRNEQAVFTLAILATITMIILLIIIYYLKNKLSGLSALFEEAGECMMSLPGLLIAPILAFIVLAAFLAFWVVVVICLATATTPDQSPFAPFDNSGNHQLTNAVNNNNTQNDFKIMRSF
;
A
#
# COMPACT_ATOMS: atom_id res chain seq x y z
N MET A 1 -19.63 -12.17 -25.29
CA MET A 1 -20.68 -12.75 -24.43
C MET A 1 -22.00 -12.70 -25.19
N GLY A 2 -22.78 -13.78 -25.15
CA GLY A 2 -24.10 -13.86 -25.76
C GLY A 2 -24.28 -15.13 -26.60
N CYS A 3 -24.69 -16.24 -25.97
CA CYS A 3 -25.22 -17.41 -26.66
C CYS A 3 -26.74 -17.40 -26.49
N ALA A 4 -27.47 -17.16 -27.58
CA ALA A 4 -28.91 -17.34 -27.63
C ALA A 4 -29.24 -18.84 -27.63
N GLU A 5 -30.19 -19.22 -26.79
CA GLU A 5 -30.70 -20.56 -26.62
C GLU A 5 -31.79 -20.85 -27.68
N SER A 6 -31.70 -21.99 -28.36
CA SER A 6 -32.77 -22.51 -29.22
C SER A 6 -32.76 -24.03 -29.12
N LYS A 7 -33.88 -24.61 -28.66
CA LYS A 7 -34.02 -26.02 -28.32
C LYS A 7 -34.64 -26.83 -29.47
N ASP A 8 -33.89 -27.88 -29.83
CA ASP A 8 -34.19 -29.19 -30.45
C ASP A 8 -34.92 -29.36 -31.79
N GLY A 9 -34.31 -30.21 -32.63
CA GLY A 9 -34.87 -30.75 -33.87
C GLY A 9 -33.90 -31.66 -34.64
N ASP A 10 -33.85 -32.92 -34.20
CA ASP A 10 -33.52 -34.17 -34.91
C ASP A 10 -32.14 -34.43 -35.60
N ARG A 11 -31.83 -35.72 -35.62
CA ARG A 11 -30.57 -36.43 -35.88
C ARG A 11 -29.90 -36.08 -37.21
N ASN A 12 -28.63 -35.68 -37.14
CA ASN A 12 -27.64 -35.87 -38.21
C ASN A 12 -26.23 -35.98 -37.61
N ALA A 13 -25.56 -37.11 -37.86
CA ALA A 13 -24.19 -37.37 -37.46
C ALA A 13 -23.26 -36.35 -38.17
N GLY A 14 -22.73 -35.40 -37.41
CA GLY A 14 -21.83 -34.36 -37.93
C GLY A 14 -22.03 -32.97 -37.33
N ARG A 15 -23.11 -32.70 -36.57
CA ARG A 15 -23.25 -31.41 -35.86
C ARG A 15 -22.43 -31.42 -34.56
N PRO A 16 -21.63 -30.36 -34.27
CA PRO A 16 -20.88 -30.27 -33.03
C PRO A 16 -21.85 -30.33 -31.84
N LYS A 17 -21.61 -31.28 -30.94
CA LYS A 17 -22.37 -31.46 -29.69
C LYS A 17 -22.49 -30.11 -28.97
N TYR A 18 -23.70 -29.67 -28.64
CA TYR A 18 -23.93 -28.42 -27.92
C TYR A 18 -23.11 -28.44 -26.63
N ARG A 19 -22.10 -27.56 -26.55
CA ARG A 19 -21.19 -27.49 -25.40
C ARG A 19 -21.97 -26.85 -24.26
N SER A 20 -22.26 -27.64 -23.21
CA SER A 20 -22.77 -27.10 -21.94
C SER A 20 -21.74 -26.14 -21.36
N CYS A 21 -22.19 -25.04 -20.74
CA CYS A 21 -21.30 -24.11 -20.05
C CYS A 21 -20.57 -24.83 -18.91
N THR A 22 -19.31 -25.19 -19.13
CA THR A 22 -18.48 -25.95 -18.18
C THR A 22 -18.06 -25.14 -16.96
N ASP A 23 -18.56 -23.92 -16.79
CA ASP A 23 -18.00 -23.00 -15.80
C ASP A 23 -19.02 -22.09 -15.10
N THR A 24 -20.15 -22.66 -14.67
CA THR A 24 -21.17 -21.88 -13.95
C THR A 24 -20.73 -21.56 -12.51
N PHE A 25 -20.00 -22.49 -11.87
CA PHE A 25 -19.53 -22.33 -10.50
C PHE A 25 -18.42 -21.27 -10.38
N TRP A 26 -17.39 -21.29 -11.22
CA TRP A 26 -16.33 -20.28 -11.12
C TRP A 26 -16.80 -18.91 -11.59
N LEU A 27 -17.75 -18.85 -12.54
CA LEU A 27 -18.43 -17.60 -12.88
C LEU A 27 -19.14 -17.00 -11.65
N ALA A 28 -19.82 -17.80 -10.84
CA ALA A 28 -20.47 -17.32 -9.62
C ALA A 28 -19.46 -16.77 -8.60
N ILE A 29 -18.34 -17.47 -8.38
CA ILE A 29 -17.25 -16.98 -7.49
C ILE A 29 -16.67 -15.67 -8.01
N TYR A 30 -16.43 -15.57 -9.32
CA TYR A 30 -15.91 -14.36 -9.95
C TYR A 30 -16.85 -13.17 -9.73
N VAL A 31 -18.15 -13.35 -9.94
CA VAL A 31 -19.16 -12.30 -9.68
C VAL A 31 -19.16 -11.88 -8.21
N LEU A 32 -19.12 -12.83 -7.27
CA LEU A 32 -19.06 -12.52 -5.83
C LEU A 32 -17.80 -11.74 -5.45
N PHE A 33 -16.66 -12.10 -6.03
CA PHE A 33 -15.40 -11.38 -5.84
C PHE A 33 -15.50 -9.92 -6.30
N TRP A 34 -16.08 -9.67 -7.49
CA TRP A 34 -16.28 -8.29 -7.97
C TRP A 34 -17.27 -7.50 -7.13
N LEU A 35 -18.36 -8.12 -6.66
CA LEU A 35 -19.28 -7.47 -5.74
C LEU A 35 -18.57 -7.03 -4.45
N PHE A 36 -17.74 -7.91 -3.88
CA PHE A 36 -16.94 -7.58 -2.71
C PHE A 36 -15.95 -6.44 -2.96
N LEU A 37 -15.25 -6.46 -4.09
CA LEU A 37 -14.34 -5.39 -4.50
C LEU A 37 -15.07 -4.04 -4.67
N ILE A 38 -16.26 -4.05 -5.26
CA ILE A 38 -17.09 -2.83 -5.41
C ILE A 38 -17.49 -2.29 -4.04
N VAL A 39 -17.89 -3.15 -3.10
CA VAL A 39 -18.23 -2.74 -1.72
C VAL A 39 -17.03 -2.07 -1.03
N ILE A 40 -15.82 -2.65 -1.16
CA ILE A 40 -14.59 -2.05 -0.62
C ILE A 40 -14.33 -0.69 -1.25
N ALA A 41 -14.44 -0.56 -2.57
CA ALA A 41 -14.20 0.69 -3.26
C ALA A 41 -15.20 1.78 -2.82
N ILE A 42 -16.49 1.45 -2.71
CA ILE A 42 -17.52 2.37 -2.22
C ILE A 42 -17.18 2.83 -0.79
N PHE A 43 -16.85 1.89 0.11
CA PHE A 43 -16.45 2.23 1.48
C PHE A 43 -15.25 3.18 1.50
N ALA A 44 -14.22 2.89 0.70
CA ALA A 44 -13.03 3.71 0.59
C ALA A 44 -13.37 5.14 0.12
N PHE A 45 -14.18 5.31 -0.93
CA PHE A 45 -14.51 6.63 -1.45
C PHE A 45 -15.49 7.43 -0.56
N VAL A 46 -16.36 6.75 0.18
CA VAL A 46 -17.33 7.41 1.07
C VAL A 46 -16.67 7.90 2.36
N TYR A 47 -15.75 7.13 2.93
CA TYR A 47 -15.17 7.44 4.24
C TYR A 47 -13.70 7.89 4.18
N GLY A 48 -13.03 7.72 3.05
CA GLY A 48 -11.64 8.07 2.83
C GLY A 48 -11.47 9.52 2.37
N ASN A 49 -10.41 10.16 2.84
CA ASN A 49 -10.00 11.48 2.37
C ASN A 49 -8.49 11.47 2.06
N PRO A 50 -8.08 11.44 0.77
CA PRO A 50 -6.67 11.30 0.40
C PRO A 50 -5.81 12.48 0.88
N LEU A 51 -6.40 13.67 1.10
CA LEU A 51 -5.67 14.85 1.58
C LEU A 51 -5.09 14.66 2.99
N ARG A 52 -5.63 13.73 3.78
CA ARG A 52 -5.14 13.41 5.13
C ARG A 52 -3.73 12.83 5.14
N ILE A 53 -3.29 12.20 4.04
CA ILE A 53 -1.92 11.69 3.90
C ILE A 53 -0.94 12.85 3.73
N ILE A 54 -1.30 13.83 2.91
CA ILE A 54 -0.42 14.93 2.51
C ILE A 54 -0.32 15.98 3.62
N ASN A 55 -1.46 16.45 4.13
CA ASN A 55 -1.49 17.54 5.10
C ASN A 55 -1.50 17.07 6.56
N GLY A 56 -1.78 15.79 6.79
CA GLY A 56 -2.10 15.28 8.12
C GLY A 56 -3.50 15.69 8.59
N TYR A 57 -3.93 15.07 9.69
CA TYR A 57 -5.23 15.31 10.29
C TYR A 57 -5.12 15.31 11.81
N ASP A 58 -5.97 16.09 12.46
CA ASP A 58 -6.04 16.21 13.91
C ASP A 58 -6.79 15.04 14.57
N THR A 59 -6.96 15.12 15.89
CA THR A 59 -7.66 14.08 16.67
C THR A 59 -9.18 14.06 16.41
N PHE A 60 -9.73 15.17 15.94
CA PHE A 60 -11.17 15.34 15.71
C PHE A 60 -11.60 15.01 14.27
N GLY A 61 -10.64 14.64 13.42
CA GLY A 61 -10.87 14.25 12.04
C GLY A 61 -10.78 15.40 11.03
N ASN A 62 -10.36 16.60 11.46
CA ASN A 62 -10.09 17.70 10.55
C ASN A 62 -8.73 17.48 9.88
N THR A 63 -8.72 17.58 8.56
CA THR A 63 -7.49 17.67 7.78
C THR A 63 -6.90 19.07 7.98
N CYS A 64 -5.58 19.20 8.13
CA CYS A 64 -4.96 20.52 8.29
C CYS A 64 -4.83 21.24 6.93
N GLY A 65 -4.85 22.58 6.93
CA GLY A 65 -4.65 23.38 5.71
C GLY A 65 -5.81 23.35 4.70
N VAL A 66 -7.02 22.93 5.09
CA VAL A 66 -8.19 22.88 4.18
C VAL A 66 -9.33 23.75 4.69
N LYS A 67 -10.07 24.36 3.75
CA LYS A 67 -11.17 25.29 4.07
C LYS A 67 -12.41 24.60 4.63
N GLN A 68 -12.70 23.40 4.12
CA GLN A 68 -13.93 22.68 4.44
C GLN A 68 -13.56 21.27 4.88
N ASN A 69 -13.80 20.99 6.16
CA ASN A 69 -13.73 19.65 6.71
C ASN A 69 -15.14 19.09 6.88
N GLU A 70 -15.28 17.78 6.70
CA GLU A 70 -16.54 17.09 6.97
C GLU A 70 -16.78 16.99 8.48
N ARG A 71 -18.03 17.22 8.90
CA ARG A 71 -18.43 17.03 10.29
C ARG A 71 -18.67 15.56 10.56
N ILE A 72 -18.06 15.06 11.62
CA ILE A 72 -18.25 13.72 12.14
C ILE A 72 -19.36 13.78 13.20
N PHE A 73 -20.25 12.78 13.18
CA PHE A 73 -21.33 12.66 14.14
C PHE A 73 -20.76 12.57 15.57
N ASN A 74 -21.41 13.23 16.55
CA ASN A 74 -20.98 13.30 17.95
C ASN A 74 -19.58 13.92 18.22
N SER A 75 -18.97 14.60 17.25
CA SER A 75 -17.70 15.32 17.45
C SER A 75 -17.87 16.83 17.21
N PRO A 76 -18.07 17.66 18.27
CA PRO A 76 -18.33 19.10 18.12
C PRO A 76 -17.14 19.87 17.55
N LEU A 77 -15.93 19.33 17.69
CA LEU A 77 -14.68 19.91 17.21
C LEU A 77 -14.29 19.44 15.79
N SER A 78 -15.18 18.72 15.11
CA SER A 78 -15.01 18.32 13.72
C SER A 78 -15.64 19.34 12.75
N GLY A 79 -15.22 19.28 11.48
CA GLY A 79 -15.69 20.19 10.43
C GLY A 79 -15.27 21.64 10.62
N LEU A 80 -14.12 21.89 11.23
CA LEU A 80 -13.55 23.23 11.40
C LEU A 80 -12.84 23.68 10.11
N ASP A 81 -12.84 24.98 9.84
CA ASP A 81 -11.96 25.57 8.82
C ASP A 81 -10.53 25.61 9.39
N THR A 82 -9.62 24.91 8.73
CA THR A 82 -8.20 24.81 9.12
C THR A 82 -7.28 25.36 8.03
N HIS A 83 -7.79 26.16 7.10
CA HIS A 83 -7.00 26.77 6.02
C HIS A 83 -5.83 27.60 6.55
N ASP A 84 -6.01 28.29 7.69
CA ASP A 84 -4.96 29.06 8.36
C ASP A 84 -4.04 28.21 9.25
N LYS A 85 -4.28 26.88 9.34
CA LYS A 85 -3.57 25.95 10.22
C LYS A 85 -3.04 24.74 9.43
N PRO A 86 -1.94 24.89 8.69
CA PRO A 86 -1.43 23.86 7.81
C PRO A 86 -0.68 22.73 8.53
N ASP A 87 -0.19 22.94 9.76
CA ASP A 87 0.72 22.00 10.41
C ASP A 87 0.05 21.22 11.57
N VAL A 88 0.38 19.94 11.72
CA VAL A 88 -0.05 19.08 12.83
C VAL A 88 0.91 19.20 14.00
N PHE A 89 0.39 19.56 15.16
CA PHE A 89 1.12 19.61 16.43
C PHE A 89 0.66 18.47 17.36
N TYR A 90 1.61 17.72 17.91
CA TYR A 90 1.38 16.65 18.88
C TYR A 90 1.62 17.16 20.30
N PHE A 91 0.71 16.88 21.23
CA PHE A 91 0.82 17.35 22.61
C PHE A 91 1.98 16.72 23.37
N ASP A 92 2.28 15.47 23.06
CA ASP A 92 3.45 14.78 23.58
C ASP A 92 4.06 13.92 22.47
N VAL A 93 5.36 14.09 22.25
CA VAL A 93 6.15 13.31 21.30
C VAL A 93 6.58 11.97 21.87
N LYS A 94 6.44 11.74 23.18
CA LYS A 94 6.73 10.45 23.84
C LYS A 94 5.68 9.38 23.52
N GLU A 95 4.43 9.79 23.35
CA GLU A 95 3.27 8.91 23.17
C GLU A 95 2.49 9.31 21.89
N LEU A 96 3.14 9.27 20.72
CA LEU A 96 2.57 9.75 19.44
C LEU A 96 1.23 9.12 19.05
N LYS A 97 0.97 7.88 19.47
CA LYS A 97 -0.28 7.17 19.18
C LYS A 97 -1.42 7.56 20.13
N LYS A 98 -1.07 8.04 21.33
CA LYS A 98 -2.05 8.37 22.39
C LYS A 98 -2.16 9.86 22.67
N SER A 99 -1.25 10.67 22.14
CA SER A 99 -1.26 12.10 22.34
C SER A 99 -2.29 12.76 21.43
N LEU A 100 -2.94 13.78 21.99
CA LEU A 100 -3.83 14.64 21.26
C LEU A 100 -3.00 15.46 20.27
N LYS A 101 -3.46 15.46 19.03
CA LYS A 101 -2.91 16.24 17.93
C LYS A 101 -3.93 17.25 17.42
N ILE A 102 -3.47 18.45 17.08
CA ILE A 102 -4.26 19.58 16.57
C ILE A 102 -3.57 20.22 15.35
N CYS A 103 -4.35 20.93 14.53
CA CYS A 103 -3.82 21.78 13.49
C CYS A 103 -3.42 23.14 14.08
N VAL A 104 -2.22 23.62 13.77
CA VAL A 104 -1.67 24.89 14.22
C VAL A 104 -1.26 25.75 13.03
N LYS A 105 -1.31 27.07 13.24
CA LYS A 105 -0.89 28.06 12.23
C LYS A 105 0.60 28.01 11.92
N GLN A 106 1.40 27.76 12.96
CA GLN A 106 2.84 27.60 12.86
C GLN A 106 3.33 26.74 14.02
N CYS A 107 4.39 25.99 13.79
CA CYS A 107 5.04 25.21 14.84
C CYS A 107 5.72 26.11 15.90
N PRO A 108 5.77 25.69 17.18
CA PRO A 108 6.41 26.47 18.24
C PRO A 108 7.88 26.74 17.92
N THR A 109 8.23 28.02 17.77
CA THR A 109 9.58 28.47 17.36
C THR A 109 10.54 28.64 18.53
N LYS A 110 10.04 28.58 19.76
CA LYS A 110 10.79 28.68 21.01
C LYS A 110 10.30 27.61 21.97
N THR A 111 11.19 27.13 22.83
CA THR A 111 10.82 26.19 23.90
C THR A 111 10.03 26.93 24.98
N LEU A 112 8.82 26.45 25.28
CA LEU A 112 7.95 27.00 26.31
C LEU A 112 8.02 26.09 27.54
N THR A 113 8.52 26.61 28.64
CA THR A 113 8.70 25.86 29.89
C THR A 113 7.60 26.15 30.91
N GLN A 114 6.96 27.30 30.79
CA GLN A 114 5.94 27.77 31.74
C GLN A 114 4.62 28.12 31.06
N ARG A 115 3.55 28.07 31.85
CA ARG A 115 2.19 28.47 31.44
C ARG A 115 2.11 29.90 30.94
N ASN A 116 2.83 30.83 31.58
CA ASN A 116 2.82 32.24 31.20
C ASN A 116 3.44 32.45 29.81
N GLU A 117 4.49 31.70 29.48
CA GLU A 117 5.14 31.74 28.17
C GLU A 117 4.20 31.23 27.07
N LEU A 118 3.36 30.24 27.37
CA LEU A 118 2.35 29.73 26.43
C LEU A 118 1.28 30.79 26.10
N VAL A 119 0.81 31.53 27.11
CA VAL A 119 -0.16 32.63 26.90
C VAL A 119 0.49 33.78 26.13
N GLN A 120 1.74 34.12 26.44
CA GLN A 120 2.48 35.15 25.70
C GLN A 120 2.68 34.73 24.25
N TYR A 121 3.09 33.48 24.01
CA TYR A 121 3.26 32.95 22.65
C TYR A 121 1.96 33.03 21.83
N TYR A 122 0.82 32.72 22.43
CA TYR A 122 -0.49 32.88 21.81
C TYR A 122 -0.78 34.34 21.45
N ARG A 123 -0.48 35.30 22.34
CA ARG A 123 -0.68 36.73 22.07
C ARG A 123 0.23 37.27 20.97
N ASP A 124 1.49 36.83 20.96
CA ASP A 124 2.50 37.33 20.02
C ASP A 124 2.29 36.78 18.60
N THR A 125 1.91 35.50 18.49
CA THR A 125 1.85 34.80 17.21
C THR A 125 0.45 34.52 16.69
N GLY A 126 -0.55 34.56 17.57
CA GLY A 126 -1.92 34.11 17.30
C GLY A 126 -2.04 32.58 17.16
N THR A 127 -1.03 31.81 17.57
CA THR A 127 -1.02 30.34 17.46
C THR A 127 -1.53 29.70 18.75
N GLN A 128 -2.64 28.99 18.67
CA GLN A 128 -3.21 28.22 19.77
C GLN A 128 -2.63 26.81 19.76
N LEU A 129 -1.88 26.46 20.81
CA LEU A 129 -1.30 25.10 20.99
C LEU A 129 -2.17 24.19 21.87
N CYS A 130 -3.26 24.70 22.41
CA CYS A 130 -4.27 23.93 23.15
C CYS A 130 -5.44 23.54 22.24
N ARG A 131 -6.32 22.67 22.75
CA ARG A 131 -7.55 22.23 22.06
C ARG A 131 -8.41 23.43 21.63
N TYR A 132 -9.15 23.31 20.53
CA TYR A 132 -9.80 24.47 19.89
C TYR A 132 -10.90 25.13 20.74
N ASP A 133 -11.62 24.35 21.56
CA ASP A 133 -12.64 24.83 22.52
C ASP A 133 -12.05 25.48 23.77
N PHE A 134 -10.73 25.42 23.93
CA PHE A 134 -10.09 25.85 25.15
C PHE A 134 -9.83 27.37 25.17
N ASP A 135 -10.33 28.05 26.20
CA ASP A 135 -10.12 29.48 26.39
C ASP A 135 -8.76 29.78 27.05
N MET A 136 -7.83 30.30 26.24
CA MET A 136 -6.46 30.64 26.65
C MET A 136 -6.39 31.64 27.81
N THR A 137 -7.44 32.42 28.09
CA THR A 137 -7.45 33.35 29.24
C THR A 137 -7.49 32.61 30.58
N GLN A 138 -8.09 31.41 30.62
CA GLN A 138 -8.24 30.61 31.84
C GLN A 138 -6.91 30.05 32.36
N ILE A 139 -5.88 29.97 31.53
CA ILE A 139 -4.52 29.53 31.94
C ILE A 139 -3.96 30.41 33.06
N THR A 140 -4.32 31.69 33.09
CA THR A 140 -3.84 32.67 34.07
C THR A 140 -4.59 32.62 35.41
N SER A 141 -5.69 31.87 35.48
CA SER A 141 -6.50 31.76 36.69
C SER A 141 -5.84 30.85 37.72
N ALA A 142 -5.78 31.30 38.98
CA ALA A 142 -5.17 30.55 40.08
C ALA A 142 -5.88 29.20 40.35
N ALA A 143 -7.15 29.07 39.96
CA ALA A 143 -7.94 27.85 40.11
C ALA A 143 -7.39 26.66 39.29
N LEU A 144 -6.65 26.94 38.22
CA LEU A 144 -6.14 25.95 37.27
C LEU A 144 -4.63 25.67 37.42
N ALA A 145 -4.00 26.31 38.42
CA ALA A 145 -2.56 26.28 38.63
C ALA A 145 -2.05 24.92 39.15
N ASN A 146 -2.90 24.08 39.76
CA ASN A 146 -2.44 22.84 40.40
C ASN A 146 -3.08 21.57 39.82
N ASP A 147 -3.90 21.69 38.78
CA ASP A 147 -4.55 20.51 38.21
C ASP A 147 -3.74 19.92 37.06
N ASN A 148 -3.17 18.72 37.31
CA ASN A 148 -2.48 17.92 36.31
C ASN A 148 -3.43 17.39 35.22
N SER A 149 -4.75 17.51 35.41
CA SER A 149 -5.74 17.15 34.38
C SER A 149 -5.64 18.01 33.13
N PHE A 150 -5.07 19.22 33.25
CA PHE A 150 -5.15 20.22 32.19
C PHE A 150 -3.99 20.20 31.20
N PHE A 151 -2.80 19.89 31.71
CA PHE A 151 -1.55 19.85 30.97
C PHE A 151 -1.10 18.40 30.86
N ASN A 152 -1.68 17.69 29.90
CA ASN A 152 -1.46 16.28 29.71
C ASN A 152 -1.44 15.95 28.21
N TYR A 153 -0.92 14.78 27.84
CA TYR A 153 -0.91 14.31 26.46
C TYR A 153 -2.33 14.19 25.86
N LEU A 154 -3.37 14.07 26.67
CA LEU A 154 -4.79 14.06 26.25
C LEU A 154 -5.46 15.45 26.21
N GLY A 155 -4.75 16.49 26.64
CA GLY A 155 -5.23 17.87 26.68
C GLY A 155 -6.09 18.22 27.89
N PRO A 156 -6.70 19.43 27.90
CA PRO A 156 -6.84 20.39 26.79
C PRO A 156 -5.58 21.12 26.34
N CYS A 157 -4.49 21.15 27.12
CA CYS A 157 -3.22 21.76 26.74
C CYS A 157 -2.04 20.76 26.82
N PRO A 158 -0.95 20.97 26.06
CA PRO A 158 0.22 20.09 26.07
C PRO A 158 0.98 20.18 27.38
N SER A 159 1.63 19.08 27.78
CA SER A 159 2.52 19.08 28.96
C SER A 159 3.78 19.91 28.72
N PHE A 160 4.26 20.60 29.74
CA PHE A 160 5.55 21.31 29.68
C PHE A 160 6.73 20.35 29.90
N PRO A 161 7.91 20.62 29.30
CA PRO A 161 8.22 21.72 28.39
C PRO A 161 7.82 21.44 26.92
N VAL A 162 7.12 22.39 26.29
CA VAL A 162 6.83 22.35 24.84
C VAL A 162 8.10 22.70 24.09
N GLN A 163 8.67 21.74 23.37
CA GLN A 163 9.95 21.94 22.67
C GLN A 163 9.78 22.82 21.43
N GLU A 164 10.82 23.59 21.10
CA GLU A 164 10.91 24.22 19.80
C GLU A 164 10.89 23.18 18.67
N SER A 165 10.15 23.48 17.61
CA SER A 165 9.94 22.56 16.48
C SER A 165 9.94 23.28 15.15
N SER A 166 10.12 22.51 14.08
CA SER A 166 10.04 22.98 12.70
C SER A 166 9.04 22.14 11.91
N PRO A 167 8.35 22.73 10.92
CA PRO A 167 7.45 21.99 10.05
C PRO A 167 8.25 21.07 9.13
N VAL A 168 7.96 19.77 9.19
CA VAL A 168 8.45 18.74 8.25
C VAL A 168 7.21 17.98 7.79
N LEU A 169 6.88 18.05 6.50
CA LEU A 169 5.71 17.36 5.92
C LEU A 169 4.38 17.71 6.64
N HIS A 170 4.13 19.01 6.87
CA HIS A 170 2.98 19.51 7.61
C HIS A 170 2.85 18.96 9.04
N ARG A 171 3.97 18.58 9.68
CA ARG A 171 4.01 18.08 11.06
C ARG A 171 5.10 18.82 11.84
N CYS A 172 4.79 19.22 13.07
CA CYS A 172 5.73 19.92 13.93
C CYS A 172 6.70 18.95 14.60
N VAL A 173 7.97 19.02 14.19
CA VAL A 173 9.05 18.13 14.66
C VAL A 173 10.00 18.87 15.61
N PRO A 174 10.15 18.43 16.88
CA PRO A 174 11.07 19.08 17.80
C PRO A 174 12.52 19.00 17.32
N LYS A 175 13.30 20.07 17.55
CA LYS A 175 14.72 20.16 17.13
C LYS A 175 15.71 19.47 18.10
N GLY A 176 15.22 18.86 19.18
CA GLY A 176 16.03 18.25 20.24
C GLY A 176 16.69 16.92 19.84
N LYS A 177 17.75 16.53 20.56
CA LYS A 177 18.46 15.24 20.37
C LYS A 177 18.00 14.13 21.33
N SER A 178 16.78 14.19 21.87
CA SER A 178 16.33 13.16 22.80
C SER A 178 15.95 11.86 22.07
N ALA A 179 16.02 10.72 22.76
CA ALA A 179 15.62 9.43 22.21
C ALA A 179 14.17 9.40 21.70
N GLN A 180 13.27 10.20 22.27
CA GLN A 180 11.87 10.25 21.84
C GLN A 180 11.68 11.08 20.57
N VAL A 181 12.54 12.09 20.35
CA VAL A 181 12.60 12.79 19.07
C VAL A 181 13.10 11.84 17.99
N LYS A 182 14.02 10.93 18.33
CA LYS A 182 14.43 9.84 17.43
C LYS A 182 13.27 8.92 17.06
N ASP A 183 12.41 8.51 17.99
CA ASP A 183 11.22 7.70 17.65
C ASP A 183 10.25 8.44 16.71
N MET A 184 10.10 9.75 16.86
CA MET A 184 9.30 10.55 15.95
C MET A 184 9.96 10.72 14.58
N TYR A 185 11.29 10.87 14.55
CA TYR A 185 12.07 10.81 13.31
C TYR A 185 12.06 9.43 12.69
N ASP A 186 11.97 8.34 13.45
CA ASP A 186 11.90 6.96 12.95
C ASP A 186 10.49 6.65 12.42
N MET A 187 9.44 7.14 13.09
CA MET A 187 8.07 7.11 12.57
C MET A 187 7.93 7.97 11.32
N LEU A 188 8.50 9.17 11.34
CA LEU A 188 8.58 10.03 10.17
C LEU A 188 9.43 9.36 9.10
N ASN A 189 10.57 8.74 9.39
CA ASN A 189 11.38 8.01 8.42
C ASN A 189 10.64 6.81 7.85
N SER A 190 9.78 6.12 8.60
CA SER A 190 8.93 5.06 8.03
C SER A 190 7.87 5.63 7.07
N TRP A 191 7.37 6.83 7.36
CA TRP A 191 6.47 7.57 6.50
C TRP A 191 7.20 8.30 5.36
N ASP A 192 8.46 8.69 5.59
CA ASP A 192 9.38 9.34 4.68
C ASP A 192 9.87 8.28 3.71
N VAL A 193 10.01 7.02 4.10
CA VAL A 193 10.17 5.91 3.15
C VAL A 193 8.94 5.82 2.25
N ALA A 194 7.71 5.88 2.78
CA ALA A 194 6.50 5.89 1.94
C ALA A 194 6.38 7.16 1.07
N GLN A 195 6.81 8.30 1.58
CA GLN A 195 6.74 9.60 0.91
C GLN A 195 7.94 9.85 -0.01
N GLN A 196 9.06 9.19 0.23
CA GLN A 196 10.22 9.04 -0.64
C GLN A 196 9.86 8.06 -1.74
N PHE A 197 9.14 6.97 -1.49
CA PHE A 197 8.54 6.17 -2.56
C PHE A 197 7.57 7.00 -3.41
N LEU A 198 6.68 7.78 -2.79
CA LEU A 198 5.75 8.65 -3.54
C LEU A 198 6.45 9.82 -4.23
N GLY A 199 7.49 10.40 -3.61
CA GLY A 199 8.30 11.49 -4.14
C GLY A 199 9.23 11.03 -5.26
N ASP A 200 9.76 9.81 -5.14
CA ASP A 200 10.51 9.11 -6.17
C ASP A 200 9.57 8.74 -7.30
N ILE A 201 8.36 8.21 -7.04
CA ILE A 201 7.33 7.98 -8.08
C ILE A 201 6.95 9.30 -8.76
N TYR A 202 6.74 10.38 -8.00
CA TYR A 202 6.37 11.69 -8.54
C TYR A 202 7.50 12.34 -9.35
N THR A 203 8.76 12.12 -8.97
CA THR A 203 9.92 12.62 -9.72
C THR A 203 10.23 11.74 -10.92
N THR A 204 10.01 10.42 -10.81
CA THR A 204 10.38 9.40 -11.82
C THR A 204 9.22 8.91 -12.66
N TRP A 205 8.00 9.47 -12.54
CA TRP A 205 6.83 9.02 -13.31
C TRP A 205 7.07 9.02 -14.82
N HIS A 206 7.85 9.98 -15.31
CA HIS A 206 8.30 10.04 -16.70
C HIS A 206 9.18 8.86 -17.09
N ILE A 207 10.08 8.42 -16.20
CA ILE A 207 10.96 7.28 -16.40
C ILE A 207 10.15 5.98 -16.36
N ILE A 208 9.23 5.84 -15.41
CA ILE A 208 8.32 4.70 -15.32
C ILE A 208 7.48 4.60 -16.59
N ALA A 209 6.87 5.71 -17.02
CA ALA A 209 6.11 5.77 -18.27
C ALA A 209 6.98 5.46 -19.49
N ALA A 210 8.24 5.93 -19.52
CA ALA A 210 9.18 5.63 -20.59
C ALA A 210 9.54 4.13 -20.63
N ILE A 211 9.83 3.50 -19.49
CA ILE A 211 10.15 2.07 -19.42
C ILE A 211 8.92 1.22 -19.79
N CYS A 212 7.72 1.59 -19.33
CA CYS A 212 6.48 0.94 -19.75
C CYS A 212 6.23 1.11 -21.26
N GLY A 213 6.48 2.30 -21.80
CA GLY A 213 6.38 2.57 -23.24
C GLY A 213 7.40 1.77 -24.05
N ILE A 214 8.65 1.70 -23.59
CA ILE A 214 9.71 0.87 -24.20
C ILE A 214 9.33 -0.60 -24.11
N SER A 215 8.78 -1.07 -22.99
CA SER A 215 8.29 -2.46 -22.83
C SER A 215 7.15 -2.77 -23.82
N LEU A 216 6.22 -1.84 -24.03
CA LEU A 216 5.16 -1.97 -25.02
C LEU A 216 5.73 -1.96 -26.45
N LEU A 217 6.70 -1.10 -26.75
CA LEU A 217 7.39 -1.09 -28.05
C LEU A 217 8.18 -2.38 -28.28
N ILE A 218 8.86 -2.90 -27.26
CA ILE A 218 9.55 -4.19 -27.31
C ILE A 218 8.54 -5.32 -27.46
N SER A 219 7.38 -5.26 -26.81
CA SER A 219 6.33 -6.27 -26.96
C SER A 219 5.77 -6.28 -28.39
N ILE A 220 5.44 -5.11 -28.95
CA ILE A 220 5.02 -4.97 -30.36
C ILE A 220 6.15 -5.42 -31.29
N ALA A 221 7.40 -5.01 -31.02
CA ALA A 221 8.56 -5.42 -31.79
C ALA A 221 8.73 -6.95 -31.74
N LEU A 222 8.68 -7.60 -30.58
CA LEU A 222 8.74 -9.06 -30.44
C LEU A 222 7.60 -9.76 -31.17
N VAL A 223 6.37 -9.23 -31.13
CA VAL A 223 5.23 -9.77 -31.87
C VAL A 223 5.45 -9.67 -33.39
N THR A 224 5.98 -8.55 -33.88
CA THR A 224 6.31 -8.38 -35.31
C THR A 224 7.54 -9.19 -35.73
N LEU A 225 8.52 -9.31 -34.86
CA LEU A 225 9.81 -9.96 -35.08
C LEU A 225 9.72 -11.49 -34.86
N MET A 226 8.68 -11.98 -34.17
CA MET A 226 8.29 -13.40 -34.11
C MET A 226 8.12 -14.03 -35.49
N HIS A 227 7.78 -13.26 -36.53
CA HIS A 227 7.74 -13.76 -37.90
C HIS A 227 9.13 -14.15 -38.41
N TRP A 228 10.14 -13.28 -38.23
CA TRP A 228 11.54 -13.57 -38.62
C TRP A 228 12.23 -14.55 -37.66
N LEU A 229 11.81 -14.52 -36.39
CA LEU A 229 12.39 -15.33 -35.34
C LEU A 229 11.79 -16.71 -35.21
N SER A 230 10.57 -17.02 -35.65
CA SER A 230 9.99 -18.36 -35.45
C SER A 230 10.93 -19.48 -35.95
N ARG A 231 11.56 -19.25 -37.10
CA ARG A 231 12.55 -20.18 -37.68
C ARG A 231 13.92 -20.12 -36.99
N ILE A 232 14.40 -18.92 -36.64
CA ILE A 232 15.71 -18.70 -36.01
C ILE A 232 15.72 -19.11 -34.52
N VAL A 233 14.69 -18.74 -33.76
CA VAL A 233 14.48 -19.01 -32.33
C VAL A 233 14.32 -20.48 -32.06
N SER A 234 13.57 -21.23 -32.88
CA SER A 234 13.51 -22.68 -32.70
C SER A 234 14.89 -23.32 -32.83
N TRP A 235 15.70 -22.87 -33.78
CA TRP A 235 17.07 -23.38 -33.97
C TRP A 235 18.01 -22.93 -32.86
N LEU A 236 17.94 -21.66 -32.46
CA LEU A 236 18.73 -21.06 -31.39
C LEU A 236 18.43 -21.71 -30.03
N ILE A 237 17.17 -21.96 -29.70
CA ILE A 237 16.77 -22.67 -28.47
C ILE A 237 17.30 -24.10 -28.49
N CYS A 238 17.16 -24.82 -29.61
CA CYS A 238 17.71 -26.18 -29.73
C CYS A 238 19.23 -26.20 -29.53
N VAL A 239 19.95 -25.30 -30.20
CA VAL A 239 21.42 -25.20 -30.06
C VAL A 239 21.82 -24.82 -28.64
N LEU A 240 21.15 -23.84 -28.01
CA LEU A 240 21.44 -23.40 -26.65
C LEU A 240 21.22 -24.53 -25.64
N VAL A 241 20.11 -25.26 -25.74
CA VAL A 241 19.82 -26.40 -24.86
C VAL A 241 20.84 -27.53 -25.06
N ILE A 242 21.26 -27.81 -26.29
CA ILE A 242 22.33 -28.78 -26.58
C ILE A 242 23.65 -28.34 -25.94
N VAL A 243 24.07 -27.09 -26.16
CA VAL A 243 25.33 -26.55 -25.61
C VAL A 243 25.30 -26.51 -24.09
N ALA A 244 24.21 -26.05 -23.49
CA ALA A 244 24.06 -25.98 -22.03
C ALA A 244 24.05 -27.38 -21.40
N SER A 245 23.38 -28.36 -22.02
CA SER A 245 23.36 -29.74 -21.52
C SER A 245 24.73 -30.41 -21.63
N ILE A 246 25.44 -30.26 -22.75
CA ILE A 246 26.81 -30.76 -22.92
C ILE A 246 27.77 -30.06 -21.94
N GLY A 247 27.65 -28.74 -21.78
CA GLY A 247 28.45 -27.95 -20.85
C GLY A 247 28.25 -28.39 -19.40
N LEU A 248 27.00 -28.57 -18.97
CA LEU A 248 26.66 -29.03 -17.61
C LEU A 248 27.18 -30.45 -17.34
N THR A 249 27.05 -31.37 -18.31
CA THR A 249 27.60 -32.72 -18.17
C THR A 249 29.14 -32.69 -18.15
N GLY A 250 29.77 -31.86 -18.99
CA GLY A 250 31.22 -31.70 -19.05
C GLY A 250 31.82 -31.12 -17.76
N THR A 251 31.19 -30.11 -17.16
CA THR A 251 31.64 -29.52 -15.89
C THR A 251 31.52 -30.52 -14.73
N LEU A 252 30.47 -31.36 -14.71
CA LEU A 252 30.32 -32.42 -13.70
C LEU A 252 31.38 -33.53 -13.85
N TRP A 253 31.73 -33.95 -15.07
CA TRP A 253 32.81 -34.89 -15.31
C TRP A 253 34.20 -34.33 -14.98
N TYR A 254 34.42 -33.05 -15.30
CA TYR A 254 35.64 -32.35 -14.92
C TYR A 254 35.78 -32.24 -13.40
N ALA A 255 34.69 -31.95 -12.68
CA ALA A 255 34.66 -31.92 -11.23
C ALA A 255 34.96 -33.30 -10.62
N TYR A 256 34.41 -34.40 -11.18
CA TYR A 256 34.77 -35.75 -10.75
C TYR A 256 36.26 -36.04 -10.94
N TYR A 257 36.82 -35.69 -12.11
CA TYR A 257 38.23 -35.91 -12.42
C TYR A 257 39.16 -35.13 -11.48
N SER A 258 38.84 -33.85 -11.21
CA SER A 258 39.66 -33.00 -10.33
C SER A 258 39.67 -33.49 -8.88
N ILE A 259 38.53 -33.96 -8.37
CA ILE A 259 38.42 -34.55 -7.03
C ILE A 259 39.23 -35.86 -6.93
N ARG A 260 39.19 -36.70 -7.98
CA ARG A 260 39.88 -38.00 -8.02
C ARG A 260 41.42 -37.87 -8.11
N HIS A 261 41.94 -36.89 -8.84
CA HIS A 261 43.38 -36.80 -9.13
C HIS A 261 44.14 -35.72 -8.35
N ASN A 262 43.54 -34.55 -8.09
CA ASN A 262 44.30 -33.40 -7.59
C ASN A 262 44.09 -33.11 -6.10
N GLY A 263 43.18 -33.80 -5.42
CA GLY A 263 42.86 -33.55 -4.01
C GLY A 263 42.17 -32.20 -3.78
N ALA A 264 41.14 -32.18 -2.94
CA ALA A 264 40.26 -31.02 -2.78
C ALA A 264 40.98 -29.80 -2.16
N SER A 265 41.27 -28.78 -2.96
CA SER A 265 41.79 -27.49 -2.48
C SER A 265 40.70 -26.40 -2.53
N THR A 266 40.23 -26.06 -1.32
CA THR A 266 39.69 -24.78 -0.80
C THR A 266 38.34 -24.18 -1.29
N GLN A 267 37.42 -24.10 -0.29
CA GLN A 267 36.59 -22.96 0.18
C GLN A 267 35.11 -22.82 -0.25
N TYR A 268 34.27 -22.62 0.79
CA TYR A 268 32.88 -23.08 1.05
C TYR A 268 31.68 -22.61 0.19
N THR A 269 30.71 -23.52 -0.03
CA THR A 269 29.24 -23.31 -0.05
C THR A 269 28.48 -24.62 0.28
N GLN A 270 27.22 -24.60 0.78
CA GLN A 270 26.49 -25.84 1.17
C GLN A 270 26.25 -26.86 0.04
N LEU A 271 26.29 -26.41 -1.22
CA LEU A 271 26.25 -27.28 -2.39
C LEU A 271 27.51 -28.17 -2.49
N GLU A 272 28.61 -27.76 -1.86
CA GLU A 272 29.89 -28.47 -1.89
C GLU A 272 29.96 -29.68 -0.97
N GLU A 273 29.08 -29.81 0.03
CA GLU A 273 29.05 -31.01 0.88
C GLU A 273 28.54 -32.24 0.10
N PHE A 274 27.61 -32.01 -0.84
CA PHE A 274 27.22 -33.00 -1.84
C PHE A 274 28.30 -33.25 -2.90
N ILE A 275 29.09 -32.22 -3.27
CA ILE A 275 30.15 -32.33 -4.28
C ILE A 275 31.45 -32.95 -3.72
N ARG A 276 31.67 -32.95 -2.40
CA ARG A 276 32.84 -33.61 -1.78
C ARG A 276 32.67 -35.13 -1.68
N ASN A 277 31.43 -35.63 -1.65
CA ASN A 277 31.20 -37.06 -1.67
C ASN A 277 31.50 -37.58 -3.08
N GLU A 278 32.67 -38.21 -3.24
CA GLU A 278 33.12 -38.79 -4.51
C GLU A 278 32.05 -39.69 -5.13
N GLN A 279 31.38 -40.50 -4.30
CA GLN A 279 30.28 -41.36 -4.74
C GLN A 279 29.05 -40.56 -5.19
N ALA A 280 28.76 -39.41 -4.58
CA ALA A 280 27.64 -38.55 -5.00
C ALA A 280 27.94 -37.82 -6.31
N VAL A 281 29.14 -37.25 -6.49
CA VAL A 281 29.51 -36.58 -7.76
C VAL A 281 29.54 -37.57 -8.91
N PHE A 282 30.07 -38.78 -8.69
CA PHE A 282 30.04 -39.83 -9.68
C PHE A 282 28.61 -40.24 -10.06
N THR A 283 27.74 -40.41 -9.06
CA THR A 283 26.32 -40.73 -9.29
C THR A 283 25.60 -39.61 -10.04
N LEU A 284 25.84 -38.34 -9.68
CA LEU A 284 25.27 -37.18 -10.35
C LEU A 284 25.79 -37.03 -11.78
N ALA A 285 27.06 -37.33 -12.04
CA ALA A 285 27.63 -37.31 -13.39
C ALA A 285 26.99 -38.38 -14.29
N ILE A 286 26.74 -39.59 -13.77
CA ILE A 286 26.03 -40.66 -14.49
C ILE A 286 24.56 -40.27 -14.73
N LEU A 287 23.88 -39.71 -13.73
CA LEU A 287 22.51 -39.25 -13.92
C LEU A 287 22.43 -38.10 -14.94
N ALA A 288 23.38 -37.17 -14.91
CA ALA A 288 23.47 -36.06 -15.85
C ALA A 288 23.77 -36.50 -17.29
N THR A 289 24.56 -37.57 -17.49
CA THR A 289 24.76 -38.13 -18.84
C THR A 289 23.52 -38.82 -19.36
N ILE A 290 22.81 -39.58 -18.51
CA ILE A 290 21.55 -40.24 -18.90
C ILE A 290 20.50 -39.18 -19.26
N THR A 291 20.34 -38.13 -18.45
CA THR A 291 19.39 -37.05 -18.75
C THR A 291 19.79 -36.26 -19.99
N MET A 292 21.09 -35.98 -20.20
CA MET A 292 21.59 -35.38 -21.44
C MET A 292 21.24 -36.24 -22.66
N ILE A 293 21.48 -37.55 -22.64
CA ILE A 293 21.15 -38.46 -23.74
C ILE A 293 19.64 -38.47 -24.02
N ILE A 294 18.81 -38.58 -22.98
CA ILE A 294 17.35 -38.55 -23.12
C ILE A 294 16.89 -37.22 -23.73
N LEU A 295 17.40 -36.09 -23.25
CA LEU A 295 17.07 -34.77 -23.78
C LEU A 295 17.51 -34.63 -25.24
N LEU A 296 18.68 -35.11 -25.63
CA LEU A 296 19.14 -35.10 -27.02
C LEU A 296 18.26 -35.96 -27.93
N ILE A 297 17.83 -37.14 -27.46
CA ILE A 297 16.91 -38.01 -28.21
C ILE A 297 15.55 -37.31 -28.40
N ILE A 298 15.01 -36.70 -27.36
CA ILE A 298 13.75 -35.94 -27.43
C ILE A 298 13.89 -34.78 -28.43
N ILE A 299 14.97 -33.98 -28.35
CA ILE A 299 15.22 -32.89 -29.29
C ILE A 299 15.36 -33.41 -30.73
N TYR A 300 16.04 -34.55 -30.92
CA TYR A 300 16.18 -35.17 -32.23
C TYR A 300 14.85 -35.59 -32.85
N TYR A 301 13.94 -36.16 -32.06
CA TYR A 301 12.58 -36.50 -32.54
C TYR A 301 11.70 -35.26 -32.74
N LEU A 302 11.81 -34.28 -31.85
CA LEU A 302 11.02 -33.05 -31.93
C LEU A 302 11.48 -32.10 -33.04
N LYS A 303 12.72 -32.19 -33.55
CA LYS A 303 13.23 -31.29 -34.60
C LYS A 303 12.30 -31.17 -35.83
N ASN A 304 11.71 -32.29 -36.26
CA ASN A 304 10.78 -32.30 -37.41
C ASN A 304 9.41 -31.72 -37.04
N LYS A 305 8.98 -31.83 -35.78
CA LYS A 305 7.74 -31.24 -35.27
C LYS A 305 7.87 -29.75 -35.01
N LEU A 306 9.04 -29.29 -34.56
CA LEU A 306 9.36 -27.88 -34.34
C LEU A 306 9.30 -27.08 -35.64
N SER A 307 9.72 -27.66 -36.77
CA SER A 307 9.55 -27.03 -38.09
C SER A 307 8.07 -26.87 -38.50
N GLY A 308 7.19 -27.78 -38.03
CA GLY A 308 5.75 -27.65 -38.26
C GLY A 308 5.11 -26.58 -37.36
N LEU A 309 5.56 -26.50 -36.11
CA LEU A 309 5.12 -25.46 -35.18
C LEU A 309 5.60 -24.07 -35.62
N SER A 310 6.82 -23.96 -36.16
CA SER A 310 7.33 -22.69 -36.68
C SER A 310 6.53 -22.19 -37.89
N ALA A 311 6.09 -23.12 -38.76
CA ALA A 311 5.20 -22.80 -39.88
C ALA A 311 3.82 -22.32 -39.40
N LEU A 312 3.25 -22.91 -38.35
CA LEU A 312 2.01 -22.42 -37.75
C LEU A 312 2.13 -20.98 -37.23
N PHE A 313 3.27 -20.63 -36.61
CA PHE A 313 3.54 -19.27 -36.16
C PHE A 313 3.83 -18.30 -37.31
N GLU A 314 4.43 -18.76 -38.39
CA GLU A 314 4.65 -17.99 -39.62
C GLU A 314 3.31 -17.56 -40.23
N GLU A 315 2.39 -18.51 -40.40
CA GLU A 315 1.01 -18.28 -40.89
C GLU A 315 0.20 -17.37 -39.94
N ALA A 316 0.33 -17.57 -38.62
CA ALA A 316 -0.30 -16.69 -37.64
C ALA A 316 0.24 -15.25 -37.71
N GLY A 317 1.52 -15.09 -38.03
CA GLY A 317 2.17 -13.79 -38.23
C GLY A 317 1.69 -13.08 -39.51
N GLU A 318 1.55 -13.80 -40.63
CA GLU A 318 0.98 -13.25 -41.87
C GLU A 318 -0.47 -12.81 -41.69
N CYS A 319 -1.26 -13.60 -40.95
CA CYS A 319 -2.62 -13.23 -40.56
C CYS A 319 -2.66 -11.94 -39.73
N MET A 320 -1.71 -11.78 -38.79
CA MET A 320 -1.63 -10.58 -37.94
C MET A 320 -1.21 -9.33 -38.73
N MET A 321 -0.38 -9.47 -39.78
CA MET A 321 -0.01 -8.36 -40.67
C MET A 321 -1.13 -7.98 -41.66
N SER A 322 -1.90 -8.95 -42.14
CA SER A 322 -3.06 -8.71 -43.02
C SER A 322 -4.27 -8.13 -42.27
N LEU A 323 -4.35 -8.35 -40.96
CA LEU A 323 -5.39 -7.81 -40.07
C LEU A 323 -4.77 -6.92 -38.97
N PRO A 324 -4.37 -5.68 -39.29
CA PRO A 324 -3.69 -4.78 -38.34
C PRO A 324 -4.55 -4.44 -37.10
N GLY A 325 -5.86 -4.67 -37.16
CA GLY A 325 -6.76 -4.52 -36.01
C GLY A 325 -6.44 -5.45 -34.84
N LEU A 326 -5.76 -6.59 -35.06
CA LEU A 326 -5.34 -7.48 -33.96
C LEU A 326 -4.26 -6.85 -33.06
N LEU A 327 -3.44 -5.93 -33.59
CA LEU A 327 -2.41 -5.24 -32.80
C LEU A 327 -2.98 -4.22 -31.81
N ILE A 328 -4.25 -3.83 -31.99
CA ILE A 328 -4.95 -2.93 -31.05
C ILE A 328 -5.29 -3.66 -29.74
N ALA A 329 -5.57 -4.97 -29.79
CA ALA A 329 -5.96 -5.75 -28.61
C ALA A 329 -4.92 -5.70 -27.46
N PRO A 330 -3.60 -5.92 -27.67
CA PRO A 330 -2.62 -5.82 -26.59
C PRO A 330 -2.44 -4.39 -26.06
N ILE A 331 -2.56 -3.37 -26.92
CA ILE A 331 -2.49 -1.96 -26.50
C ILE A 331 -3.71 -1.61 -25.63
N LEU A 332 -4.90 -2.02 -26.07
CA LEU A 332 -6.13 -1.83 -25.31
C LEU A 332 -6.06 -2.57 -23.96
N ALA A 333 -5.56 -3.80 -23.94
CA ALA A 333 -5.35 -4.56 -22.70
C ALA A 333 -4.39 -3.85 -21.76
N PHE A 334 -3.29 -3.28 -22.28
CA PHE A 334 -2.35 -2.48 -21.49
C PHE A 334 -3.01 -1.23 -20.89
N ILE A 335 -3.78 -0.47 -21.68
CA ILE A 335 -4.48 0.73 -21.21
C ILE A 335 -5.51 0.37 -20.12
N VAL A 336 -6.31 -0.68 -20.35
CA VAL A 336 -7.31 -1.16 -19.38
C VAL A 336 -6.63 -1.63 -18.09
N LEU A 337 -5.53 -2.37 -18.18
CA LEU A 337 -4.77 -2.81 -17.03
C LEU A 337 -4.15 -1.64 -16.25
N ALA A 338 -3.58 -0.65 -16.94
CA ALA A 338 -3.00 0.53 -16.32
C ALA A 338 -4.09 1.36 -15.59
N ALA A 339 -5.24 1.58 -16.23
CA ALA A 339 -6.38 2.26 -15.62
C ALA A 339 -6.92 1.48 -14.41
N PHE A 340 -7.01 0.14 -14.52
CA PHE A 340 -7.42 -0.73 -13.44
C PHE A 340 -6.48 -0.63 -12.23
N LEU A 341 -5.17 -0.71 -12.44
CA LEU A 341 -4.17 -0.57 -11.38
C LEU A 341 -4.21 0.82 -10.74
N ALA A 342 -4.31 1.89 -11.55
CA ALA A 342 -4.40 3.26 -11.04
C ALA A 342 -5.66 3.46 -10.18
N PHE A 343 -6.81 2.93 -10.61
CA PHE A 343 -8.04 2.94 -9.83
C PHE A 343 -7.85 2.26 -8.46
N TRP A 344 -7.21 1.09 -8.42
CA TRP A 344 -6.98 0.37 -7.16
C TRP A 344 -5.97 1.06 -6.24
N VAL A 345 -4.95 1.74 -6.78
CA VAL A 345 -4.04 2.56 -5.98
C VAL A 345 -4.81 3.67 -5.26
N VAL A 346 -5.71 4.36 -5.95
CA VAL A 346 -6.56 5.40 -5.34
C VAL A 346 -7.47 4.79 -4.26
N VAL A 347 -8.09 3.64 -4.54
CA VAL A 347 -8.92 2.94 -3.54
C VAL A 347 -8.12 2.59 -2.29
N VAL A 348 -6.90 2.09 -2.42
CA VAL A 348 -6.02 1.77 -1.27
C VAL A 348 -5.67 3.03 -0.47
N ILE A 349 -5.37 4.14 -1.13
CA ILE A 349 -5.09 5.44 -0.49
C ILE A 349 -6.31 5.94 0.30
N CYS A 350 -7.49 5.90 -0.32
CA CYS A 350 -8.74 6.27 0.33
C CYS A 350 -9.07 5.34 1.50
N LEU A 351 -8.82 4.03 1.37
CA LEU A 351 -9.05 3.06 2.43
C LEU A 351 -8.08 3.26 3.62
N ALA A 352 -6.81 3.57 3.35
CA ALA A 352 -5.83 3.88 4.39
C ALA A 352 -6.16 5.16 5.18
N THR A 353 -6.97 6.06 4.61
CA THR A 353 -7.42 7.31 5.23
C THR A 353 -8.84 7.25 5.77
N ALA A 354 -9.53 6.12 5.58
CA ALA A 354 -10.91 5.95 5.99
C ALA A 354 -11.03 5.98 7.52
N THR A 355 -11.92 6.83 8.02
CA THR A 355 -12.25 6.90 9.45
C THR A 355 -13.72 6.60 9.63
N THR A 356 -14.05 5.60 10.45
CA THR A 356 -15.44 5.34 10.81
C THR A 356 -15.97 6.46 11.71
N PRO A 357 -17.18 6.97 11.47
CA PRO A 357 -17.73 8.12 12.19
C PRO A 357 -18.05 7.87 13.67
N ASP A 358 -17.92 6.64 14.17
CA ASP A 358 -18.32 6.24 15.52
C ASP A 358 -17.13 5.98 16.48
N GLN A 359 -15.90 6.23 16.04
CA GLN A 359 -14.72 6.17 16.91
C GLN A 359 -13.91 7.45 16.75
N SER A 360 -14.09 8.38 17.68
CA SER A 360 -13.00 9.29 18.02
C SER A 360 -11.76 8.42 18.36
N PRO A 361 -10.55 8.75 17.86
CA PRO A 361 -9.32 8.02 18.16
C PRO A 361 -9.02 7.89 19.67
N PHE A 362 -9.77 8.61 20.50
CA PHE A 362 -9.87 8.46 21.95
C PHE A 362 -11.33 8.35 22.35
N ALA A 363 -11.66 7.41 23.23
CA ALA A 363 -13.00 7.29 23.80
C ALA A 363 -13.50 8.66 24.30
N PRO A 364 -14.78 9.00 24.09
CA PRO A 364 -15.35 10.17 24.73
C PRO A 364 -15.34 9.91 26.24
N PHE A 365 -14.46 10.60 26.96
CA PHE A 365 -14.68 10.75 28.39
C PHE A 365 -15.80 11.76 28.55
N ASP A 366 -16.95 11.19 28.89
CA ASP A 366 -18.14 11.86 29.41
C ASP A 366 -17.72 12.91 30.45
N ASN A 367 -17.80 14.19 30.07
CA ASN A 367 -17.70 15.32 31.00
C ASN A 367 -19.03 15.53 31.76
N SER A 368 -19.73 14.45 32.11
CA SER A 368 -20.76 14.44 33.14
C SER A 368 -20.11 14.50 34.53
N GLY A 369 -19.37 15.57 34.75
CA GLY A 369 -18.72 15.93 36.01
C GLY A 369 -18.96 17.41 36.30
N ASN A 370 -20.23 17.78 36.45
CA ASN A 370 -20.74 19.00 37.10
C ASN A 370 -19.95 20.31 36.88
N HIS A 371 -20.28 21.02 35.80
CA HIS A 371 -20.26 22.48 35.80
C HIS A 371 -21.70 23.02 35.80
N GLN A 372 -22.39 22.88 36.93
CA GLN A 372 -23.51 23.75 37.27
C GLN A 372 -22.95 24.95 38.04
N LEU A 373 -22.62 26.02 37.32
CA LEU A 373 -22.55 27.35 37.92
C LEU A 373 -23.38 28.28 37.05
N THR A 374 -24.66 28.45 37.40
CA THR A 374 -25.30 29.77 37.59
C THR A 374 -26.78 29.63 38.01
N ASN A 375 -27.10 30.34 39.10
CA ASN A 375 -28.39 30.99 39.43
C ASN A 375 -29.58 30.15 39.92
N ALA A 376 -29.75 30.10 41.25
CA ALA A 376 -30.99 30.43 41.99
C ALA A 376 -30.73 30.13 43.48
N VAL A 377 -30.44 31.12 44.34
CA VAL A 377 -31.44 31.79 45.19
C VAL A 377 -32.55 30.85 45.68
N ASN A 378 -32.48 30.52 46.98
CA ASN A 378 -33.57 30.16 47.90
C ASN A 378 -34.66 29.19 47.40
N ASN A 379 -34.68 27.96 47.92
CA ASN A 379 -35.65 27.58 48.97
C ASN A 379 -35.59 26.09 49.34
N ASN A 380 -35.99 25.87 50.58
CA ASN A 380 -36.05 24.61 51.31
C ASN A 380 -37.00 23.55 50.74
N ASN A 381 -36.74 22.31 51.17
CA ASN A 381 -37.67 21.21 51.49
C ASN A 381 -38.11 20.20 50.40
N THR A 382 -38.28 18.96 50.91
CA THR A 382 -38.89 17.73 50.34
C THR A 382 -38.01 16.96 49.36
N GLN A 383 -37.44 15.80 49.64
CA GLN A 383 -37.92 14.54 50.25
C GLN A 383 -39.05 13.86 49.47
N ASN A 384 -38.70 12.70 48.91
CA ASN A 384 -39.49 11.57 48.38
C ASN A 384 -39.72 11.44 46.86
N ASP A 385 -39.56 10.17 46.44
CA ASP A 385 -40.15 9.47 45.29
C ASP A 385 -39.64 9.78 43.86
N PHE A 386 -38.99 8.82 43.20
CA PHE A 386 -39.69 7.75 42.47
C PHE A 386 -38.68 6.77 41.83
N LYS A 387 -38.96 5.49 42.05
CA LYS A 387 -38.25 4.31 41.56
C LYS A 387 -39.08 3.76 40.38
N ILE A 388 -38.43 3.09 39.43
CA ILE A 388 -38.98 2.07 38.49
C ILE A 388 -39.43 2.57 37.08
N MET A 389 -38.71 2.11 36.05
CA MET A 389 -39.18 1.37 34.84
C MET A 389 -37.96 1.16 33.91
N ARG A 390 -37.33 -0.02 33.78
CA ARG A 390 -37.69 -1.29 33.11
C ARG A 390 -38.09 -1.20 31.63
N SER A 391 -37.26 -1.90 30.84
CA SER A 391 -37.55 -2.71 29.63
C SER A 391 -38.15 -2.01 28.40
N PHE A 392 -37.34 -1.89 27.35
CA PHE A 392 -37.47 -2.70 26.14
C PHE A 392 -36.09 -3.08 25.62
#